data_AF-A0A2L0HHW9-F1
#
_entry.id   AF-A0A2L0HHW9-F1
#
_cell.length_a   1.000
_cell.length_b   1.000
_cell.length_c   1.000
_cell.angle_alpha   90.00
_cell.angle_beta   90.00
_cell.angle_gamma   90.00
#
_symmetry.space_group_name_H-M   'P 1'
#
loop_
_entity.id
_entity.type
_entity.pdbx_description
1 polymer ?
#
loop_
_entity_poly.entity_id
_entity_poly.type
_entity_poly.pdbx_seq_one_letter_code
_entity_poly.pdbx_strand_id
1 'polypeptide(L)'
;MNLNQLDIIVSDVPQVCAELECILDKKADYVDNSFAQFTIGSHCLMLSQNHLIPLENFQSGIILHIEVEDVDQNQKRLKERGVEILHGPCETVGG
;
A
#
# COMPACT_ATOMS: atom_id res chain seq x y z
N MET A 1 -1.09 -19.03 -13.96
CA MET A 1 -1.76 -18.36 -12.82
C MET A 1 -1.49 -16.86 -12.92
N ASN A 2 -2.41 -16.03 -12.45
CA ASN A 2 -2.28 -14.57 -12.42
C ASN A 2 -2.47 -14.11 -10.97
N LEU A 3 -1.46 -13.48 -10.37
CA LEU A 3 -1.59 -12.87 -9.04
C LEU A 3 -2.25 -11.51 -9.25
N ASN A 4 -3.52 -11.38 -8.92
CA ASN A 4 -4.32 -10.20 -9.24
C ASN A 4 -4.75 -9.40 -8.00
N GLN A 5 -4.63 -9.99 -6.80
CA GLN A 5 -5.11 -9.40 -5.58
C GLN A 5 -4.21 -9.76 -4.39
N LEU A 6 -4.05 -8.81 -3.47
CA LEU A 6 -3.42 -8.98 -2.17
C LEU A 6 -4.31 -8.38 -1.07
N ASP A 7 -4.54 -9.14 -0.01
CA ASP A 7 -5.30 -8.70 1.16
C ASP A 7 -4.35 -8.51 2.34
N ILE A 8 -4.42 -7.37 3.02
CA ILE A 8 -3.71 -7.10 4.27
C ILE A 8 -4.73 -7.06 5.39
N ILE A 9 -4.56 -7.95 6.37
CA ILE A 9 -5.43 -8.01 7.54
C ILE A 9 -4.97 -6.99 8.58
N VAL A 10 -5.83 -6.03 8.90
CA VAL A 10 -5.53 -4.90 9.79
C VAL A 10 -6.63 -4.67 10.82
N SER A 11 -6.28 -4.17 12.00
CA SER A 11 -7.26 -3.92 13.06
C SER A 11 -8.10 -2.66 12.86
N ASP A 12 -7.58 -1.66 12.15
CA ASP A 12 -8.24 -0.37 11.90
C ASP A 12 -8.15 -0.03 10.41
N VAL A 13 -9.19 -0.39 9.66
CA VAL A 13 -9.22 -0.16 8.21
C VAL A 13 -9.28 1.34 7.86
N PRO A 14 -10.15 2.18 8.46
CA PRO A 14 -10.19 3.60 8.16
C PRO A 14 -8.85 4.31 8.35
N GLN A 15 -8.13 4.03 9.45
CA GLN A 15 -6.83 4.64 9.70
C GLN A 15 -5.80 4.21 8.65
N VAL A 16 -5.62 2.90 8.44
CA VAL A 16 -4.63 2.38 7.49
C VAL A 16 -4.97 2.79 6.05
N CYS A 17 -6.26 2.85 5.71
CA CYS A 17 -6.72 3.35 4.42
C CYS A 17 -6.29 4.81 4.23
N ALA A 18 -6.51 5.69 5.20
CA ALA A 18 -6.12 7.10 5.09
C ALA A 18 -4.60 7.28 4.94
N GLU A 19 -3.81 6.46 5.64
CA GLU A 19 -2.35 6.44 5.51
C GLU A 19 -1.92 5.98 4.11
N LEU A 20 -2.51 4.92 3.58
CA LEU A 20 -2.23 4.44 2.22
C LEU A 20 -2.67 5.43 1.14
N GLU A 21 -3.81 6.10 1.30
CA GLU A 21 -4.22 7.16 0.37
C GLU A 21 -3.20 8.30 0.33
N CYS A 22 -2.64 8.66 1.49
CA CYS A 22 -1.59 9.67 1.59
C CYS A 22 -0.29 9.22 0.92
N ILE A 23 0.12 7.96 1.12
CA ILE A 23 1.35 7.41 0.54
C ILE A 23 1.21 7.24 -0.98
N LEU A 24 0.11 6.65 -1.45
CA LEU A 24 -0.14 6.33 -2.86
C LEU A 24 -0.59 7.53 -3.69
N ASP A 25 -0.95 8.64 -3.04
CA ASP A 25 -1.57 9.81 -3.68
C ASP A 25 -2.83 9.48 -4.49
N LYS A 26 -3.58 8.48 -4.03
CA LYS A 26 -4.78 7.98 -4.70
C LYS A 26 -5.81 7.60 -3.65
N LYS A 27 -7.06 7.94 -3.91
CA LYS A 27 -8.20 7.50 -3.10
C LYS A 27 -8.49 6.02 -3.30
N ALA A 28 -8.91 5.36 -2.22
CA ALA A 28 -9.49 4.02 -2.31
C ALA A 28 -10.68 4.05 -3.27
N ASP A 29 -10.85 2.98 -4.03
CA ASP A 29 -12.01 2.85 -4.93
C ASP A 29 -13.28 2.61 -4.12
N TYR A 30 -13.14 2.01 -2.93
CA TYR A 30 -14.18 1.82 -1.93
C TYR A 30 -13.55 1.76 -0.52
N VAL A 31 -14.26 2.29 0.48
CA VAL A 31 -13.87 2.19 1.89
C VAL A 31 -15.11 2.17 2.79
N ASP A 32 -15.08 1.30 3.80
CA ASP A 32 -15.94 1.31 4.98
C ASP A 32 -15.14 1.03 6.26
N ASN A 33 -15.84 0.82 7.38
CA ASN A 33 -15.20 0.61 8.68
C ASN A 33 -14.38 -0.69 8.80
N SER A 34 -14.60 -1.64 7.90
CA SER A 34 -14.06 -3.01 7.98
C SER A 34 -13.34 -3.45 6.70
N PHE A 35 -13.46 -2.70 5.61
CA PHE A 35 -12.89 -3.04 4.32
C PHE A 35 -12.52 -1.81 3.48
N ALA A 36 -11.39 -1.88 2.78
CA ALA A 36 -11.01 -0.89 1.78
C ALA A 36 -10.36 -1.56 0.56
N GLN A 37 -10.51 -0.96 -0.62
CA GLN A 37 -9.96 -1.47 -1.86
C GLN A 37 -9.21 -0.38 -2.64
N PHE A 38 -8.03 -0.73 -3.15
CA PHE A 38 -7.24 0.09 -4.06
C PHE A 38 -6.91 -0.68 -5.34
N THR A 39 -7.21 -0.09 -6.49
CA THR A 39 -6.69 -0.53 -7.78
C THR A 39 -5.37 0.19 -8.05
N ILE A 40 -4.27 -0.57 -8.15
CA ILE A 40 -2.92 -0.07 -8.42
C ILE A 40 -2.43 -0.72 -9.70
N GLY A 41 -2.51 0.02 -10.81
CA GLY A 41 -2.26 -0.53 -12.14
C GLY A 41 -3.24 -1.68 -12.45
N SER A 42 -2.71 -2.89 -12.61
CA SER A 42 -3.50 -4.12 -12.88
C SER A 42 -3.80 -4.96 -11.63
N HIS A 43 -3.36 -4.54 -10.43
CA HIS A 43 -3.52 -5.29 -9.19
C HIS A 43 -4.50 -4.62 -8.24
N CYS A 44 -5.20 -5.42 -7.44
CA CYS A 44 -6.03 -4.94 -6.33
C CYS A 44 -5.31 -5.17 -5.00
N LEU A 45 -5.22 -4.11 -4.18
CA LEU A 45 -4.79 -4.18 -2.79
C LEU A 45 -6.02 -3.96 -1.90
N MET A 46 -6.30 -4.91 -1.02
CA MET A 46 -7.42 -4.85 -0.09
C MET A 46 -6.92 -4.74 1.35
N LEU A 47 -7.62 -3.93 2.15
CA LEU A 47 -7.51 -3.92 3.60
C LEU A 47 -8.75 -4.57 4.16
N SER A 48 -8.58 -5.52 5.09
CA SER A 48 -9.70 -6.20 5.73
C SER A 48 -9.48 -6.29 7.23
N GLN A 49 -10.49 -5.92 8.01
CA GLN A 49 -10.55 -6.24 9.43
C GLN A 49 -11.04 -7.67 9.67
N ASN A 50 -11.78 -8.22 8.70
CA ASN A 50 -12.33 -9.56 8.80
C ASN A 50 -11.35 -10.61 8.27
N HIS A 51 -11.27 -11.71 9.00
CA HIS A 51 -10.40 -12.82 8.68
C HIS A 51 -11.22 -13.84 7.88
N LEU A 52 -10.95 -13.97 6.58
CA LEU A 52 -11.62 -14.98 5.74
C LEU A 52 -11.30 -16.41 6.22
N ILE A 53 -10.10 -16.58 6.78
CA ILE A 53 -9.60 -17.78 7.44
C ILE A 53 -8.96 -17.39 8.77
N PRO A 54 -8.94 -18.26 9.81
CA PRO A 54 -8.37 -17.93 11.12
C PRO A 54 -6.86 -17.65 11.01
N LEU A 55 -6.52 -16.38 10.86
CA LEU A 55 -5.17 -15.85 10.79
C LEU A 55 -5.00 -14.77 11.85
N GLU A 56 -3.77 -14.37 12.14
CA GLU A 56 -3.51 -13.17 12.92
C GLU A 56 -3.44 -11.95 11.99
N ASN A 57 -3.55 -10.76 12.57
CA ASN A 57 -3.31 -9.51 11.83
C ASN A 57 -1.89 -9.50 11.28
N PHE A 58 -1.69 -8.79 10.16
CA PHE A 58 -0.37 -8.63 9.59
C PHE A 58 0.55 -7.88 10.56
N GLN A 59 1.73 -8.45 10.84
CA GLN A 59 2.69 -7.87 11.79
C GLN A 59 3.84 -7.16 11.07
N SER A 60 4.55 -7.86 10.18
CA SER A 60 5.66 -7.33 9.37
C SER A 60 6.12 -8.36 8.33
N GLY A 61 7.09 -7.99 7.48
CA GLY A 61 7.84 -8.94 6.65
C GLY A 61 7.50 -8.97 5.15
N ILE A 62 6.73 -8.01 4.65
CA ILE A 62 6.46 -7.86 3.20
C ILE A 62 6.89 -6.47 2.72
N ILE A 63 7.30 -6.38 1.46
CA ILE A 63 7.53 -5.13 0.75
C ILE A 63 6.62 -5.13 -0.48
N LEU A 64 5.83 -4.06 -0.63
CA LEU A 64 5.01 -3.85 -1.82
C LEU A 64 5.79 -3.03 -2.84
N HIS A 65 6.23 -3.69 -3.91
CA HIS A 65 6.87 -3.01 -5.02
C HIS A 65 5.81 -2.41 -5.96
N ILE A 66 5.87 -1.10 -6.17
CA ILE A 66 5.00 -0.37 -7.09
C ILE A 66 5.89 0.34 -8.10
N GLU A 67 5.76 -0.03 -9.36
CA GLU A 67 6.46 0.63 -10.46
C GLU A 67 5.83 2.00 -10.73
N VAL A 68 6.66 3.03 -10.86
CA VAL A 68 6.25 4.42 -11.12
C VAL A 68 7.18 5.05 -12.14
N GLU A 69 6.68 6.05 -12.86
CA GLU A 69 7.48 6.74 -13.90
C GLU A 69 8.61 7.59 -13.33
N ASP A 70 8.39 8.26 -12.19
CA ASP A 70 9.34 9.17 -11.56
C ASP A 70 9.45 8.91 -10.05
N VAL A 71 10.53 8.22 -9.65
CA VAL A 71 10.82 7.88 -8.25
C VAL A 71 11.20 9.12 -7.44
N ASP A 72 11.93 10.06 -8.02
CA ASP A 72 12.42 11.26 -7.34
C ASP A 72 11.28 12.22 -6.99
N GLN A 73 10.33 12.41 -7.92
CA GLN A 73 9.13 13.18 -7.67
C GLN A 73 8.30 12.57 -6.53
N ASN A 74 8.16 11.24 -6.53
CA ASN A 74 7.45 10.54 -5.45
C ASN A 74 8.18 10.69 -4.11
N GLN A 75 9.52 10.57 -4.10
CA GLN A 75 10.31 10.77 -2.90
C GLN A 75 10.10 12.18 -2.32
N LYS A 76 10.14 13.21 -3.16
CA LYS A 76 9.91 14.60 -2.75
C LYS A 76 8.53 14.77 -2.12
N ARG A 77 7.47 14.28 -2.78
CA ARG A 77 6.09 14.33 -2.28
C ARG A 77 5.94 13.65 -0.92
N LEU A 78 6.55 12.47 -0.75
CA LEU A 78 6.50 11.72 0.51
C LEU A 78 7.23 12.45 1.65
N LYS A 79 8.38 13.07 1.38
CA LYS A 79 9.10 13.92 2.35
C LYS A 79 8.25 15.11 2.80
N GLU A 80 7.61 15.80 1.86
CA GLU A 80 6.74 16.95 2.17
C GLU A 80 5.52 16.55 3.01
N ARG A 81 5.05 15.30 2.90
CA ARG A 81 3.96 14.72 3.70
C ARG A 81 4.41 14.17 5.06
N GLY A 82 5.72 14.21 5.37
CA GLY A 82 6.28 13.68 6.61
C GLY A 82 6.31 12.15 6.68
N VAL A 83 6.22 11.46 5.54
CA VAL A 83 6.34 10.00 5.48
C VAL A 83 7.80 9.60 5.69
N GLU A 84 8.02 8.60 6.54
CA GLU A 84 9.35 8.05 6.78
C GLU A 84 9.86 7.30 5.55
N ILE A 85 11.08 7.63 5.11
CA ILE A 85 11.76 6.98 3.99
C ILE A 85 12.87 6.11 4.54
N LEU A 86 12.62 4.80 4.60
CA LEU A 86 13.57 3.81 5.14
C LEU A 86 14.79 3.61 4.24
N HIS A 87 14.61 3.71 2.93
CA HIS A 87 15.68 3.62 1.93
C HIS A 87 15.38 4.60 0.78
N GLY A 88 16.32 5.50 0.49
CA GLY A 88 16.17 6.47 -0.60
C GLY A 88 16.33 5.84 -1.99
N PRO A 89 16.04 6.60 -3.06
CA PRO A 89 16.27 6.17 -4.44
C PRO A 89 17.71 5.70 -4.61
N CYS A 90 17.86 4.51 -5.16
CA CYS A 90 19.15 3.95 -5.52
C CYS A 90 19.00 3.18 -6.83
N GLU A 91 19.92 3.43 -7.77
CA GLU A 91 20.00 2.65 -8.99
C GLU A 91 20.67 1.32 -8.70
N THR A 92 20.13 0.25 -9.27
CA THR A 92 20.87 -1.01 -9.35
C THR A 92 21.69 -1.04 -10.63
N VAL A 93 22.62 -1.99 -10.75
CA VAL A 93 23.46 -2.13 -11.95
C VAL A 93 22.63 -2.31 -13.25
N GLY A 94 21.34 -2.66 -13.13
CA GLY A 94 20.40 -2.84 -14.25
C GLY A 94 19.45 -1.66 -14.53
N GLY A 95 19.54 -0.55 -13.79
CA GLY A 95 18.49 0.49 -13.71
C GLY A 95 17.68 0.34 -12.44
#